data_AF-A0A7X0RG66-F1
#
_entry.id   AF-A0A7X0RG66-F1
#
_cell.length_a   1.000
_cell.length_b   1.000
_cell.length_c   1.000
_cell.angle_alpha   90.00
_cell.angle_beta   90.00
_cell.angle_gamma   90.00
#
_symmetry.space_group_name_H-M   'P 1'
#
loop_
_entity.id
_entity.type
_entity.pdbx_description
1 polymer ?
#
loop_
_entity_poly.entity_id
_entity_poly.type
_entity_poly.pdbx_seq_one_letter_code
_entity_poly.pdbx_strand_id
1 'polypeptide(L)'
;MFLLSMVCAVLFLVSYFVFQIGDSHDELAGLGASNVALGLTLGGALLFIGVGIIQWARKLMGDHEMVEMRHPAKSSDEDKEETLAALNAGIDESGIGRRPLVRNSLLGAVTILLAPAVVMLRDLGPLPGDDLLHTVWAKGMRVVRDVVGTPIKASDLEVGDLVNAEPEVMFATNDEGEPEYEGVELQILKSKAAVVLLRMDPDDIIPGKGRENWSVDGIVCYSKICTHVGCPISLNERTTHHLLCPCHQSTFDLADSGKVIFGPAGRHLPQLPIAVDSEGYLVAQSDFTEPVGPSFWERDTKDIGEQGEGS
;
A
#
# COMPACT_ATOMS: atom_id res chain seq x y z
N MET A 1 -1.35 -22.07 -43.11
CA MET A 1 -1.65 -21.63 -41.73
C MET A 1 -1.07 -22.59 -40.71
N PHE A 2 -1.52 -23.84 -40.61
CA PHE A 2 -0.92 -24.81 -39.66
C PHE A 2 0.60 -24.99 -39.81
N LEU A 3 1.12 -25.06 -41.04
CA LEU A 3 2.57 -25.09 -41.28
C LEU A 3 3.31 -23.82 -40.78
N LEU A 4 2.72 -22.64 -40.96
CA LEU A 4 3.30 -21.39 -40.45
C LEU A 4 3.32 -21.39 -38.92
N SER A 5 2.30 -21.94 -38.28
CA SER A 5 2.31 -22.13 -36.82
C SER A 5 3.46 -23.05 -36.38
N MET A 6 3.64 -24.18 -37.05
CA MET A 6 4.73 -25.13 -36.74
C MET A 6 6.10 -24.46 -36.88
N VAL A 7 6.30 -23.65 -37.93
CA VAL A 7 7.52 -22.85 -38.11
C VAL A 7 7.71 -21.88 -36.95
N CYS A 8 6.68 -21.13 -36.58
CA CYS A 8 6.73 -20.21 -35.45
C CYS A 8 7.04 -20.92 -34.12
N ALA A 9 6.47 -22.11 -33.88
CA ALA A 9 6.77 -22.90 -32.68
C ALA A 9 8.23 -23.39 -32.64
N VAL A 10 8.79 -23.81 -33.77
CA VAL A 10 10.21 -24.15 -33.87
C VAL A 10 11.09 -22.92 -33.65
N LEU A 11 10.73 -21.78 -34.25
CA LEU A 11 11.45 -20.52 -34.05
C LEU A 11 11.41 -20.05 -32.59
N PHE A 12 10.32 -20.31 -31.87
CA PHE A 12 10.22 -20.04 -30.43
C PHE A 12 11.26 -20.87 -29.66
N LEU A 13 11.31 -22.18 -29.91
CA LEU A 13 12.28 -23.07 -29.26
C LEU A 13 13.72 -22.67 -29.57
N VAL A 14 14.02 -22.32 -30.83
CA VAL A 14 15.35 -21.85 -31.23
C VAL A 14 15.68 -20.54 -30.51
N SER A 15 14.76 -19.58 -30.51
CA SER A 15 14.94 -18.27 -29.89
C SER A 15 15.17 -18.36 -28.39
N TYR A 16 14.53 -19.32 -27.71
CA TYR A 16 14.73 -19.60 -26.29
C TYR A 16 16.17 -19.99 -25.93
N PHE A 17 16.86 -20.72 -26.81
CA PHE A 17 18.25 -21.13 -26.57
C PHE A 17 19.29 -20.19 -27.17
N VAL A 18 18.93 -19.43 -28.22
CA VAL A 18 19.85 -18.51 -28.91
C VAL A 18 19.97 -17.17 -28.16
N PHE A 19 18.86 -16.61 -27.69
CA PHE A 19 18.88 -15.32 -27.01
C PHE A 19 19.06 -15.52 -25.50
N GLN A 20 20.22 -15.10 -24.98
CA GLN A 20 20.50 -15.17 -23.55
C GLN A 20 19.66 -14.18 -22.75
N ILE A 21 19.27 -14.60 -21.54
CA ILE A 21 18.56 -13.77 -20.56
C ILE A 21 19.60 -13.33 -19.52
N GLY A 22 19.91 -12.04 -19.44
CA GLY A 22 20.90 -11.47 -18.51
C GLY A 22 21.43 -10.11 -18.96
N ASP A 23 22.37 -9.53 -18.22
CA ASP A 23 22.78 -8.12 -18.29
C ASP A 23 23.38 -7.63 -19.64
N SER A 24 23.68 -8.54 -20.57
CA SER A 24 24.05 -8.21 -21.95
C SER A 24 22.95 -8.66 -22.90
N HIS A 25 21.89 -7.86 -23.01
CA HIS A 25 20.80 -8.16 -23.93
C HIS A 25 21.24 -7.85 -25.37
N ASP A 26 21.16 -8.85 -26.24
CA ASP A 26 21.02 -8.56 -27.67
C ASP A 26 19.75 -7.71 -27.83
N GLU A 27 19.87 -6.57 -28.49
CA GLU A 27 18.74 -5.68 -28.75
C GLU A 27 18.24 -5.84 -30.18
N LEU A 28 16.93 -5.93 -30.35
CA LEU A 28 16.26 -5.83 -31.62
C LEU A 28 15.39 -4.56 -31.62
N ALA A 29 15.82 -3.55 -32.38
CA ALA A 29 15.15 -2.24 -32.45
C ALA A 29 14.95 -1.56 -31.08
N GLY A 30 15.96 -1.65 -30.20
CA GLY A 30 15.93 -1.06 -28.85
C GLY A 30 15.08 -1.81 -27.83
N LEU A 31 14.56 -2.98 -28.19
CA LEU A 31 13.86 -3.90 -27.29
C LEU A 31 14.72 -5.15 -27.07
N GLY A 32 14.62 -5.78 -25.91
CA GLY A 32 15.33 -7.03 -25.64
C GLY A 32 14.95 -8.11 -26.66
N ALA A 33 15.92 -8.59 -27.44
CA ALA A 33 15.70 -9.50 -28.56
C ALA A 33 15.03 -10.80 -28.13
N SER A 34 15.35 -11.30 -26.93
CA SER A 34 14.69 -12.48 -26.33
C SER A 34 13.18 -12.27 -26.18
N ASN A 35 12.77 -11.16 -25.56
CA ASN A 35 11.34 -10.84 -25.34
C ASN A 35 10.59 -10.69 -26.67
N VAL A 36 11.19 -9.99 -27.63
CA VAL A 36 10.57 -9.78 -28.94
C VAL A 36 10.47 -11.09 -29.72
N ALA A 37 11.54 -11.88 -29.76
CA ALA A 37 11.58 -13.14 -30.50
C ALA A 37 10.61 -14.16 -29.91
N LEU A 38 10.61 -14.36 -28.59
CA LEU A 38 9.68 -15.27 -27.91
C LEU A 38 8.23 -14.81 -28.07
N GLY A 39 7.96 -13.52 -27.90
CA GLY A 39 6.61 -12.96 -28.05
C GLY A 39 6.05 -13.13 -29.48
N LEU A 40 6.82 -12.76 -30.50
CA LEU A 40 6.39 -12.84 -31.90
C LEU A 40 6.23 -14.29 -32.38
N THR A 41 7.13 -15.18 -31.97
CA THR A 41 7.09 -16.59 -32.39
C THR A 41 5.97 -17.35 -31.68
N LEU A 42 5.75 -17.15 -30.38
CA LEU A 42 4.61 -17.75 -29.67
C LEU A 42 3.28 -17.18 -30.15
N GLY A 43 3.19 -15.84 -30.24
CA GLY A 43 2.00 -15.15 -30.74
C GLY A 43 1.65 -15.59 -32.17
N GLY A 44 2.65 -15.68 -33.05
CA GLY A 44 2.49 -16.19 -34.41
C GLY A 44 2.03 -17.65 -34.44
N ALA A 45 2.61 -18.52 -33.59
CA ALA A 45 2.21 -19.92 -33.52
C ALA A 45 0.72 -20.08 -33.18
N LEU A 46 0.25 -19.39 -32.14
CA LEU A 46 -1.15 -19.41 -31.72
C LEU A 46 -2.09 -18.76 -32.74
N LEU A 47 -1.70 -17.61 -33.30
CA LEU A 47 -2.47 -16.89 -34.31
C LEU A 47 -2.72 -17.78 -35.54
N PHE A 48 -1.67 -18.41 -36.07
CA PHE A 48 -1.79 -19.24 -37.26
C PHE A 48 -2.55 -20.55 -37.02
N ILE A 49 -2.56 -21.09 -35.79
CA ILE A 49 -3.48 -22.18 -35.40
C ILE A 49 -4.92 -21.68 -35.43
N GLY A 50 -5.22 -20.57 -34.75
CA GLY A 50 -6.57 -20.01 -34.70
C GLY A 50 -7.13 -19.68 -36.08
N VAL A 51 -6.35 -18.99 -36.92
CA VAL A 51 -6.72 -18.71 -38.31
C VAL A 51 -6.89 -20.02 -39.10
N GLY A 52 -6.03 -21.02 -38.87
CA GLY A 52 -6.16 -22.33 -39.49
C GLY A 52 -7.47 -23.04 -39.15
N ILE A 53 -7.83 -23.08 -37.87
CA ILE A 53 -9.07 -23.70 -37.37
C ILE A 53 -10.30 -22.97 -37.93
N ILE A 54 -10.33 -21.64 -37.91
CA ILE A 54 -11.45 -20.87 -38.45
C ILE A 54 -11.62 -21.13 -39.95
N GLN A 55 -10.53 -21.16 -40.71
CA GLN A 55 -10.61 -21.43 -42.15
C GLN A 55 -11.06 -22.87 -42.42
N TRP A 56 -10.62 -23.85 -41.61
CA TRP A 56 -11.11 -25.23 -41.68
C TRP A 56 -12.62 -25.30 -41.37
N ALA A 57 -13.06 -24.69 -40.28
CA ALA A 57 -14.47 -24.64 -39.89
C ALA A 57 -15.35 -23.97 -40.97
N ARG A 58 -14.92 -22.83 -41.52
CA ARG A 58 -15.73 -22.08 -42.50
C ARG A 58 -15.72 -22.66 -43.91
N LYS A 59 -14.65 -23.34 -44.33
CA LYS A 59 -14.48 -23.77 -45.73
C LYS A 59 -14.60 -25.28 -45.95
N LEU A 60 -14.42 -26.10 -44.91
CA LEU A 60 -14.32 -27.55 -45.04
C LEU A 60 -15.30 -28.31 -44.16
N MET A 61 -15.70 -27.77 -43.00
CA MET A 61 -16.74 -28.41 -42.18
C MET A 61 -18.11 -28.22 -42.81
N GLY A 62 -18.95 -29.25 -42.69
CA GLY A 62 -20.35 -29.18 -43.12
C GLY A 62 -21.13 -28.23 -42.22
N ASP A 63 -21.94 -27.38 -42.84
CA ASP A 63 -22.88 -26.51 -42.14
C ASP A 63 -24.20 -27.27 -41.94
N HIS A 64 -24.65 -27.34 -40.68
CA HIS A 64 -25.87 -28.02 -40.28
C HIS A 64 -26.65 -27.11 -39.35
N GLU A 65 -27.81 -26.64 -39.82
CA GLU A 65 -28.73 -25.89 -38.97
C GLU A 65 -29.47 -26.87 -38.06
N MET A 66 -29.25 -26.73 -36.75
CA MET A 66 -29.91 -27.53 -35.73
C MET A 66 -30.72 -26.61 -34.82
N VAL A 67 -31.98 -26.96 -34.58
CA VAL A 67 -32.85 -26.27 -33.63
C VAL A 67 -32.92 -27.11 -32.36
N GLU A 68 -32.31 -26.62 -31.28
CA GLU A 68 -32.46 -27.20 -29.95
C GLU A 68 -33.48 -26.37 -29.17
N MET A 69 -34.60 -26.98 -28.81
CA MET A 69 -35.63 -26.30 -28.02
C MET A 69 -35.13 -26.15 -26.59
N ARG A 70 -34.92 -24.92 -26.14
CA ARG A 70 -34.52 -24.65 -24.76
C ARG A 70 -35.59 -25.18 -23.80
N HIS A 71 -35.19 -26.05 -22.88
CA HIS A 71 -36.06 -26.47 -21.79
C HIS A 71 -36.53 -25.25 -20.98
N PRO A 72 -37.78 -25.24 -20.50
CA PRO A 72 -38.27 -24.19 -19.62
C PRO A 72 -37.32 -23.99 -18.43
N ALA A 73 -37.12 -22.73 -18.01
CA ALA A 73 -36.30 -22.43 -16.82
C ALA A 73 -36.93 -22.97 -15.52
N LYS A 74 -38.22 -23.34 -15.55
CA LYS A 74 -38.91 -24.00 -14.45
C LYS A 74 -38.83 -25.52 -14.62
N SER A 75 -38.61 -26.24 -13.52
CA SER A 75 -38.91 -27.66 -13.44
C SER A 75 -40.40 -27.90 -13.70
N SER A 76 -40.74 -29.12 -14.15
CA SER A 76 -42.13 -29.52 -14.32
C SER A 76 -42.87 -29.48 -12.98
N ASP A 77 -44.19 -29.36 -13.02
CA ASP A 77 -44.96 -29.32 -11.77
C ASP A 77 -44.98 -30.71 -11.11
N GLU A 78 -44.86 -31.79 -11.90
CA GLU A 78 -44.62 -33.16 -11.44
C GLU A 78 -43.30 -33.30 -10.65
N ASP A 79 -42.18 -32.84 -11.19
CA ASP A 79 -40.87 -32.89 -10.49
C ASP A 79 -40.91 -32.14 -9.16
N LYS A 80 -41.63 -31.01 -9.10
CA LYS A 80 -41.78 -30.22 -7.87
C LYS A 80 -42.61 -30.96 -6.84
N GLU A 81 -43.75 -31.53 -7.25
CA GLU A 81 -44.62 -32.30 -6.37
C GLU A 81 -43.91 -33.53 -5.82
N GLU A 82 -43.18 -34.26 -6.67
CA GLU A 82 -42.37 -35.41 -6.25
C GLU A 82 -41.28 -34.99 -5.27
N THR A 83 -40.54 -33.91 -5.56
CA THR A 83 -39.49 -33.39 -4.67
C THR A 83 -40.06 -32.96 -3.32
N LEU A 84 -41.20 -32.28 -3.30
CA LEU A 84 -41.86 -31.86 -2.05
C LEU A 84 -42.38 -33.07 -1.27
N ALA A 85 -42.94 -34.07 -1.94
CA ALA A 85 -43.40 -35.31 -1.31
C ALA A 85 -42.22 -36.06 -0.66
N ALA A 86 -41.10 -36.19 -1.37
CA ALA A 86 -39.88 -36.82 -0.85
C ALA A 86 -39.30 -36.03 0.35
N LEU A 87 -39.26 -34.70 0.27
CA LEU A 87 -38.79 -33.85 1.37
C LEU A 87 -39.69 -34.00 2.62
N ASN A 88 -41.02 -33.96 2.44
CA ASN A 88 -41.97 -34.12 3.53
C ASN A 88 -41.90 -35.53 4.16
N ALA A 89 -41.76 -36.58 3.34
CA ALA A 89 -41.55 -37.93 3.82
C ALA A 89 -40.30 -38.03 4.71
N GLY A 90 -39.20 -37.40 4.30
CA GLY A 90 -37.98 -37.32 5.12
C GLY A 90 -38.17 -36.56 6.44
N ILE A 91 -38.92 -35.45 6.42
CA ILE A 91 -39.26 -34.71 7.64
C ILE A 91 -40.08 -35.57 8.61
N ASP A 92 -41.09 -36.29 8.11
CA ASP A 92 -41.95 -37.15 8.91
C ASP A 92 -41.20 -38.35 9.50
N GLU A 93 -40.40 -39.03 8.69
CA GLU A 93 -39.57 -40.17 9.11
C GLU A 93 -38.56 -39.75 10.19
N SER A 94 -37.89 -38.61 10.00
CA SER A 94 -36.92 -38.09 10.99
C SER A 94 -37.56 -37.82 12.36
N GLY A 95 -38.87 -37.50 12.38
CA GLY A 95 -39.59 -37.12 13.59
C GLY A 95 -38.99 -35.90 14.29
N ILE A 96 -38.21 -35.05 13.61
CA ILE A 96 -37.50 -33.94 14.22
C ILE A 96 -38.46 -32.88 14.80
N GLY A 97 -39.64 -32.71 14.18
CA GLY A 97 -40.68 -31.78 14.64
C GLY A 97 -41.31 -32.16 15.99
N ARG A 98 -41.44 -33.47 16.27
CA ARG A 98 -42.00 -34.00 17.52
C ARG A 98 -40.97 -34.19 18.64
N ARG A 99 -39.67 -33.94 18.37
CA ARG A 99 -38.55 -34.13 19.30
C ARG A 99 -37.87 -32.78 19.61
N PRO A 100 -38.53 -31.86 20.33
CA PRO A 100 -38.02 -30.50 20.52
C PRO A 100 -36.69 -30.47 21.29
N LEU A 101 -36.47 -31.38 22.24
CA LEU A 101 -35.21 -31.47 22.97
C LEU A 101 -34.04 -31.80 22.04
N VAL A 102 -34.17 -32.85 21.21
CA VAL A 102 -33.13 -33.28 20.25
C VAL A 102 -32.87 -32.19 19.22
N ARG A 103 -33.93 -31.58 18.67
CA ARG A 103 -33.81 -30.47 17.72
C ARG A 103 -33.08 -29.28 18.33
N ASN A 104 -33.48 -28.84 19.52
CA ASN A 104 -32.90 -27.67 20.16
C ASN A 104 -31.46 -27.93 20.64
N SER A 105 -31.13 -29.15 21.10
CA SER A 105 -29.75 -29.49 21.46
C SER A 105 -28.86 -29.60 20.23
N LEU A 106 -29.36 -30.11 19.09
CA LEU A 106 -28.64 -30.12 17.81
C LEU A 106 -28.35 -28.70 17.35
N LEU A 107 -29.37 -27.83 17.32
CA LEU A 107 -29.22 -26.42 16.95
C LEU A 107 -28.25 -25.70 17.90
N GLY A 108 -28.37 -25.94 19.21
CA GLY A 108 -27.46 -25.39 20.21
C GLY A 108 -26.00 -25.84 19.99
N ALA A 109 -25.78 -27.13 19.73
CA ALA A 109 -24.45 -27.68 19.46
C ALA A 109 -23.83 -27.09 18.19
N VAL A 110 -24.58 -27.01 17.09
CA VAL A 110 -24.13 -26.36 15.85
C VAL A 110 -23.86 -24.87 16.06
N THR A 111 -24.69 -24.18 16.84
CA THR A 111 -24.49 -22.75 17.13
C THR A 111 -23.25 -22.51 17.97
N ILE A 112 -23.03 -23.30 19.03
CA ILE A 112 -21.85 -23.17 19.90
C ILE A 112 -20.57 -23.52 19.14
N LEU A 113 -20.63 -24.41 18.14
CA LEU A 113 -19.49 -24.71 17.27
C LEU A 113 -18.98 -23.48 16.50
N LEU A 114 -19.81 -22.45 16.30
CA LEU A 114 -19.39 -21.18 15.70
C LEU A 114 -18.58 -20.29 16.66
N ALA A 115 -18.70 -20.48 17.97
CA ALA A 115 -18.00 -19.62 18.94
C ALA A 115 -16.47 -19.72 18.83
N PRO A 116 -15.84 -20.91 18.73
CA PRO A 116 -14.42 -21.00 18.44
C PRO A 116 -14.02 -20.33 17.13
N ALA A 117 -14.86 -20.40 16.08
CA ALA A 117 -14.57 -19.74 14.80
C ALA A 117 -14.51 -18.21 14.96
N VAL A 118 -15.39 -17.61 15.77
CA VAL A 118 -15.34 -16.18 16.09
C VAL A 118 -14.13 -15.84 16.96
N VAL A 119 -13.81 -16.66 17.97
CA VAL A 119 -12.65 -16.41 18.84
C VAL A 119 -11.34 -16.49 18.07
N MET A 120 -11.20 -17.45 17.15
CA MET A 120 -10.01 -17.59 16.30
C MET A 120 -9.79 -16.37 15.39
N LEU A 121 -10.81 -15.55 15.10
CA LEU A 121 -10.61 -14.29 14.38
C LEU A 121 -9.76 -13.29 15.18
N ARG A 122 -9.73 -13.40 16.52
CA ARG A 122 -8.86 -12.56 17.37
C ARG A 122 -7.38 -12.89 17.17
N ASP A 123 -7.05 -14.11 16.76
CA ASP A 123 -5.66 -14.53 16.54
C ASP A 123 -5.09 -14.05 15.19
N LEU A 124 -5.90 -13.36 14.36
CA LEU A 124 -5.45 -12.78 13.09
C LEU A 124 -4.53 -11.57 13.23
N GLY A 125 -4.32 -11.05 14.45
CA GLY A 125 -3.33 -10.01 14.69
C GLY A 125 -3.28 -9.51 16.13
N PRO A 126 -2.19 -8.84 16.52
CA PRO A 126 -2.13 -8.16 17.80
C PRO A 126 -3.14 -7.01 17.85
N LEU A 127 -3.56 -6.64 19.05
CA LEU A 127 -4.32 -5.41 19.25
C LEU A 127 -3.38 -4.20 19.06
N PRO A 128 -3.78 -3.15 18.33
CA PRO A 128 -2.90 -2.04 17.97
C PRO A 128 -2.46 -1.17 19.15
N GLY A 129 -3.17 -1.21 20.29
CA GLY A 129 -2.82 -0.42 21.48
C GLY A 129 -2.60 1.06 21.17
N ASP A 130 -1.52 1.62 21.71
CA ASP A 130 -1.12 3.02 21.53
C ASP A 130 -0.02 3.19 20.45
N ASP A 131 0.30 2.14 19.69
CA ASP A 131 1.44 2.11 18.75
C ASP A 131 1.30 3.11 17.61
N LEU A 132 0.09 3.57 17.31
CA LEU A 132 -0.19 4.58 16.29
C LEU A 132 -0.02 6.02 16.80
N LEU A 133 0.06 6.21 18.12
CA LEU A 133 0.16 7.53 18.74
C LEU A 133 1.59 8.07 18.81
N HIS A 134 2.58 7.18 18.77
CA HIS A 134 3.98 7.51 19.02
C HIS A 134 4.90 7.04 17.89
N THR A 135 6.05 7.70 17.80
CA THR A 135 7.16 7.27 16.94
C THR A 135 8.39 6.94 17.79
N VAL A 136 9.52 6.64 17.13
CA VAL A 136 10.79 6.36 17.80
C VAL A 136 11.56 7.64 18.18
N TRP A 137 11.09 8.82 17.76
CA TRP A 137 11.74 10.09 18.08
C TRP A 137 11.78 10.33 19.59
N ALA A 138 12.95 10.73 20.09
CA ALA A 138 13.15 11.07 21.49
C ALA A 138 13.96 12.37 21.63
N LYS A 139 13.86 12.99 22.81
CA LYS A 139 14.60 14.22 23.11
C LYS A 139 16.11 13.99 22.99
N GLY A 140 16.78 14.83 22.20
CA GLY A 140 18.22 14.78 21.95
C GLY A 140 18.63 13.86 20.81
N MET A 141 17.69 13.11 20.21
CA MET A 141 17.98 12.21 19.10
C MET A 141 18.36 13.01 17.85
N ARG A 142 19.48 12.66 17.21
CA ARG A 142 19.95 13.37 16.02
C ARG A 142 19.09 13.09 14.80
N VAL A 143 18.98 14.11 13.95
CA VAL A 143 18.39 14.01 12.63
C VAL A 143 19.50 13.66 11.63
N VAL A 144 19.34 12.52 10.94
CA VAL A 144 20.35 11.99 10.03
C VAL A 144 19.84 11.93 8.60
N ARG A 145 20.75 11.99 7.62
CA ARG A 145 20.41 11.84 6.20
C ARG A 145 19.85 10.44 5.94
N ASP A 146 18.73 10.37 5.22
CA ASP A 146 18.16 9.11 4.74
C ASP A 146 19.21 8.29 3.97
N VAL A 147 19.07 6.97 3.98
CA VAL A 147 19.96 5.95 3.39
C VAL A 147 21.34 5.81 4.07
N VAL A 148 22.01 6.91 4.43
CA VAL A 148 23.42 6.86 4.88
C VAL A 148 23.56 7.00 6.40
N GLY A 149 22.60 7.62 7.09
CA GLY A 149 22.64 7.79 8.54
C GLY A 149 23.64 8.84 9.04
N THR A 150 24.15 9.70 8.15
CA THR A 150 25.07 10.78 8.55
C THR A 150 24.31 11.91 9.25
N PRO A 151 24.70 12.33 10.48
CA PRO A 151 24.09 13.45 11.18
C PRO A 151 24.17 14.77 10.40
N ILE A 152 23.11 15.57 10.48
CA ILE A 152 22.98 16.83 9.73
C ILE A 152 23.29 18.01 10.64
N LYS A 153 24.26 18.87 10.26
CA LYS A 153 24.46 20.15 10.94
C LYS A 153 23.54 21.23 10.38
N ALA A 154 23.11 22.14 11.23
CA ALA A 154 22.32 23.31 10.79
C ALA A 154 23.09 24.17 9.77
N SER A 155 24.41 24.22 9.87
CA SER A 155 25.30 24.92 8.93
C SER A 155 25.39 24.27 7.54
N ASP A 156 25.00 23.00 7.40
CA ASP A 156 25.14 22.25 6.14
C ASP A 156 23.96 22.46 5.18
N LEU A 157 22.89 23.11 5.64
CA LEU A 157 21.69 23.37 4.84
C LEU A 157 21.72 24.79 4.28
N GLU A 158 21.45 24.96 2.99
CA GLU A 158 21.29 26.28 2.37
C GLU A 158 19.81 26.62 2.20
N VAL A 159 19.48 27.91 2.06
CA VAL A 159 18.09 28.34 1.83
C VAL A 159 17.54 27.73 0.53
N GLY A 160 16.41 27.04 0.67
CA GLY A 160 15.72 26.28 -0.37
C GLY A 160 16.15 24.81 -0.48
N ASP A 161 17.06 24.35 0.38
CA ASP A 161 17.38 22.92 0.47
C ASP A 161 16.22 22.14 1.10
N LEU A 162 15.85 21.04 0.46
CA LEU A 162 15.04 19.98 1.06
C LEU A 162 15.87 18.72 1.23
N VAL A 163 15.89 18.20 2.45
CA VAL A 163 16.63 16.98 2.79
C VAL A 163 15.68 15.94 3.37
N ASN A 164 15.71 14.74 2.80
CA ASN A 164 15.08 13.57 3.40
C ASN A 164 15.93 13.10 4.58
N ALA A 165 15.29 12.92 5.72
CA ALA A 165 15.97 12.57 6.94
C ALA A 165 15.19 11.55 7.77
N GLU A 166 15.90 10.92 8.69
CA GLU A 166 15.45 9.83 9.54
C GLU A 166 16.00 10.05 10.96
N PRO A 167 15.45 9.37 11.99
CA PRO A 167 16.07 9.32 13.31
C PRO A 167 17.34 8.48 13.31
N GLU A 168 18.37 8.93 14.04
CA GLU A 168 19.67 8.24 14.10
C GLU A 168 19.58 6.78 14.54
N VAL A 169 18.59 6.44 15.37
CA VAL A 169 18.41 5.11 15.94
C VAL A 169 18.16 4.03 14.87
N MET A 170 17.64 4.40 13.69
CA MET A 170 17.49 3.46 12.56
C MET A 170 18.82 2.96 11.99
N PHE A 171 19.93 3.62 12.34
CA PHE A 171 21.28 3.29 11.89
C PHE A 171 22.17 2.87 13.06
N ALA A 172 21.61 2.75 14.27
CA ALA A 172 22.33 2.27 15.44
C ALA A 172 22.73 0.80 15.25
N THR A 173 23.87 0.44 15.80
CA THR A 173 24.38 -0.94 15.83
C THR A 173 24.54 -1.40 17.27
N ASN A 174 24.26 -2.67 17.53
CA ASN A 174 24.50 -3.30 18.83
C ASN A 174 26.01 -3.51 19.09
N ASP A 175 26.36 -4.05 20.25
CA ASP A 175 27.75 -4.31 20.67
C ASP A 175 28.51 -5.26 19.71
N GLU A 176 27.78 -6.04 18.90
CA GLU A 176 28.32 -7.00 17.93
C GLU A 176 28.48 -6.37 16.53
N GLY A 177 28.08 -5.11 16.35
CA GLY A 177 28.15 -4.37 15.09
C GLY A 177 27.01 -4.66 14.12
N GLU A 178 25.96 -5.36 14.58
CA GLU A 178 24.75 -5.63 13.80
C GLU A 178 23.73 -4.50 13.98
N PRO A 179 22.88 -4.20 12.98
CA PRO A 179 21.84 -3.18 13.12
C PRO A 179 20.91 -3.47 14.30
N GLU A 180 20.62 -2.45 15.11
CA GLU A 180 19.67 -2.57 16.23
C GLU A 180 18.25 -2.85 15.73
N TYR A 181 17.90 -2.30 14.57
CA TYR A 181 16.64 -2.54 13.88
C TYR A 181 16.87 -3.10 12.48
N GLU A 182 16.21 -4.22 12.17
CA GLU A 182 16.23 -4.84 10.85
C GLU A 182 14.85 -5.35 10.41
N GLY A 183 14.75 -5.75 9.14
CA GLY A 183 13.55 -6.39 8.60
C GLY A 183 12.28 -5.57 8.81
N VAL A 184 11.25 -6.19 9.39
CA VAL A 184 9.91 -5.60 9.54
C VAL A 184 9.93 -4.40 10.50
N GLU A 185 10.69 -4.47 11.58
CA GLU A 185 10.73 -3.41 12.59
C GLU A 185 11.31 -2.13 12.00
N LEU A 186 12.42 -2.23 11.26
CA LEU A 186 13.00 -1.08 10.54
C LEU A 186 12.00 -0.47 9.53
N GLN A 187 11.21 -1.29 8.83
CA GLN A 187 10.19 -0.78 7.91
C GLN A 187 9.03 -0.08 8.63
N ILE A 188 8.61 -0.59 9.78
CA ILE A 188 7.60 0.06 10.62
C ILE A 188 8.12 1.43 11.07
N LEU A 189 9.37 1.51 11.54
CA LEU A 189 9.98 2.78 11.92
C LEU A 189 10.03 3.74 10.74
N LYS A 190 10.54 3.31 9.57
CA LYS A 190 10.62 4.14 8.35
C LYS A 190 9.25 4.65 7.89
N SER A 191 8.20 3.86 8.09
CA SER A 191 6.83 4.23 7.71
C SER A 191 6.21 5.32 8.58
N LYS A 192 6.78 5.61 9.76
CA LYS A 192 6.23 6.56 10.74
C LYS A 192 7.17 7.72 11.09
N ALA A 193 8.47 7.46 11.17
CA ALA A 193 9.44 8.40 11.73
C ALA A 193 10.24 9.17 10.68
N ALA A 194 10.09 8.86 9.39
CA ALA A 194 10.74 9.60 8.32
C ALA A 194 10.27 11.06 8.28
N VAL A 195 11.23 11.97 8.10
CA VAL A 195 11.02 13.42 8.09
C VAL A 195 11.63 14.07 6.86
N VAL A 196 11.19 15.29 6.58
CA VAL A 196 11.81 16.21 5.63
C VAL A 196 12.23 17.47 6.37
N LEU A 197 13.46 17.89 6.11
CA LEU A 197 13.97 19.20 6.49
C LEU A 197 13.81 20.14 5.30
N LEU A 198 13.30 21.34 5.53
CA LEU A 198 13.32 22.43 4.56
C LEU A 198 13.96 23.64 5.24
N ARG A 199 14.94 24.26 4.59
CA ARG A 199 15.47 25.56 5.04
C ARG A 199 14.87 26.66 4.17
N MET A 200 14.24 27.65 4.81
CA MET A 200 13.72 28.86 4.17
C MET A 200 14.27 30.11 4.84
N ASP A 201 13.85 31.28 4.39
CA ASP A 201 14.13 32.51 5.13
C ASP A 201 13.40 32.46 6.49
N PRO A 202 14.06 32.74 7.63
CA PRO A 202 13.40 32.74 8.93
C PRO A 202 12.14 33.61 8.99
N ASP A 203 12.10 34.71 8.23
CA ASP A 203 10.96 35.64 8.23
C ASP A 203 9.74 35.08 7.47
N ASP A 204 9.91 34.04 6.64
CA ASP A 204 8.80 33.37 5.94
C ASP A 204 8.00 32.45 6.87
N ILE A 205 8.57 32.02 8.00
CA ILE A 205 7.96 31.01 8.89
C ILE A 205 6.82 31.64 9.69
N ILE A 206 5.64 31.05 9.57
CA ILE A 206 4.45 31.34 10.37
C ILE A 206 4.29 30.18 11.37
N PRO A 207 4.85 30.31 12.59
CA PRO A 207 4.81 29.23 13.56
C PRO A 207 3.38 28.99 14.07
N GLY A 208 3.06 27.72 14.28
CA GLY A 208 1.82 27.31 14.91
C GLY A 208 1.79 27.80 16.35
N LYS A 209 0.60 27.95 16.92
CA LYS A 209 0.45 28.47 18.28
C LYS A 209 1.21 27.57 19.29
N GLY A 210 2.20 28.12 20.00
CA GLY A 210 3.02 27.36 20.94
C GLY A 210 4.17 26.56 20.29
N ARG A 211 4.43 26.79 18.99
CA ARG A 211 5.50 26.16 18.21
C ARG A 211 6.60 27.17 17.81
N GLU A 212 6.68 28.32 18.48
CA GLU A 212 7.57 29.42 18.12
C GLU A 212 9.06 29.04 18.18
N ASN A 213 9.41 28.00 18.95
CA ASN A 213 10.76 27.50 19.12
C ASN A 213 11.01 26.13 18.44
N TRP A 214 10.19 25.75 17.45
CA TRP A 214 10.29 24.43 16.79
C TRP A 214 11.18 24.42 15.55
N SER A 215 11.59 25.59 15.07
CA SER A 215 12.50 25.79 13.94
C SER A 215 13.86 26.33 14.40
N VAL A 216 14.89 26.11 13.59
CA VAL A 216 16.27 26.57 13.83
C VAL A 216 16.76 27.34 12.62
N ASP A 217 17.04 28.64 12.74
CA ASP A 217 17.65 29.47 11.68
C ASP A 217 17.01 29.28 10.28
N GLY A 218 15.67 29.22 10.24
CA GLY A 218 14.89 29.01 9.01
C GLY A 218 14.67 27.54 8.62
N ILE A 219 15.20 26.60 9.40
CA ILE A 219 15.05 25.16 9.19
C ILE A 219 13.80 24.67 9.92
N VAL A 220 12.88 24.07 9.17
CA VAL A 220 11.70 23.36 9.68
C VAL A 220 11.84 21.87 9.43
N CYS A 221 11.27 21.06 10.33
CA CYS A 221 11.25 19.61 10.23
C CYS A 221 9.80 19.12 10.27
N TYR A 222 9.37 18.45 9.22
CA TYR A 222 8.01 17.89 9.13
C TYR A 222 8.06 16.40 8.83
N SER A 223 7.01 15.68 9.20
CA SER A 223 6.85 14.30 8.78
C SER A 223 6.87 14.17 7.26
N LYS A 224 7.59 13.17 6.76
CA LYS A 224 7.56 12.76 5.35
C LYS A 224 6.29 12.00 5.01
N ILE A 225 5.43 11.67 5.98
CA ILE A 225 4.30 10.75 5.79
C ILE A 225 3.01 11.56 5.64
N CYS A 226 2.41 11.51 4.44
CA CYS A 226 1.19 12.24 4.12
C CYS A 226 0.03 11.84 5.06
N THR A 227 -0.68 12.84 5.55
CA THR A 227 -1.80 12.68 6.49
C THR A 227 -3.10 12.15 5.89
N HIS A 228 -3.16 12.02 4.56
CA HIS A 228 -4.27 11.40 3.85
C HIS A 228 -4.19 9.86 3.95
N VAL A 229 -3.30 9.24 3.16
CA VAL A 229 -3.17 7.77 3.05
C VAL A 229 -1.72 7.27 3.16
N GLY A 230 -0.83 8.09 3.74
CA GLY A 230 0.47 7.61 4.22
C GLY A 230 1.58 7.53 3.17
N CYS A 231 1.38 8.08 1.97
CA CYS A 231 2.46 8.15 0.99
C CYS A 231 3.64 8.99 1.52
N PRO A 232 4.90 8.58 1.27
CA PRO A 232 6.05 9.41 1.53
C PRO A 232 6.08 10.62 0.58
N ILE A 233 6.28 11.82 1.11
CA ILE A 233 6.22 13.09 0.37
C ILE A 233 7.56 13.84 0.42
N SER A 234 8.09 14.17 -0.74
CA SER A 234 9.38 14.86 -0.86
C SER A 234 9.47 15.78 -2.08
N LEU A 235 8.36 15.99 -2.79
CA LEU A 235 8.33 16.89 -3.95
C LEU A 235 8.06 18.30 -3.43
N ASN A 236 9.04 19.18 -3.47
CA ASN A 236 8.87 20.58 -3.04
C ASN A 236 8.85 21.56 -4.20
N GLU A 237 8.10 22.63 -4.00
CA GLU A 237 8.23 23.85 -4.77
C GLU A 237 9.11 24.83 -3.98
N ARG A 238 10.35 25.02 -4.42
CA ARG A 238 11.40 25.77 -3.68
C ARG A 238 11.02 27.22 -3.37
N THR A 239 10.18 27.85 -4.19
CA THR A 239 9.84 29.28 -4.05
C THR A 239 8.70 29.52 -3.07
N THR A 240 7.73 28.60 -3.00
CA THR A 240 6.50 28.75 -2.21
C THR A 240 6.53 27.94 -0.92
N HIS A 241 7.59 27.17 -0.69
CA HIS A 241 7.73 26.27 0.46
C HIS A 241 6.64 25.18 0.53
N HIS A 242 5.96 24.94 -0.59
CA HIS A 242 4.93 23.92 -0.68
C HIS A 242 5.54 22.53 -0.84
N LEU A 243 4.99 21.56 -0.12
CA LEU A 243 5.33 20.14 -0.20
C LEU A 243 4.16 19.37 -0.80
N LEU A 244 4.41 18.68 -1.90
CA LEU A 244 3.39 18.01 -2.71
C LEU A 244 3.45 16.50 -2.51
N CYS A 245 2.29 15.91 -2.29
CA CYS A 245 2.12 14.46 -2.28
C CYS A 245 1.97 13.92 -3.71
N PRO A 246 2.86 13.03 -4.20
CA PRO A 246 2.77 12.53 -5.58
C PRO A 246 1.57 11.60 -5.81
N CYS A 247 0.96 11.06 -4.74
CA CYS A 247 -0.13 10.08 -4.86
C CYS A 247 -1.47 10.73 -5.25
N HIS A 248 -1.86 11.77 -4.52
CA HIS A 248 -3.19 12.41 -4.68
C HIS A 248 -3.11 13.94 -4.62
N GLN A 249 -1.90 14.49 -4.78
CA GLN A 249 -1.65 15.92 -4.91
C GLN A 249 -2.04 16.76 -3.69
N SER A 250 -2.19 16.17 -2.51
CA SER A 250 -2.26 16.95 -1.27
C SER A 250 -1.03 17.85 -1.18
N THR A 251 -1.25 19.15 -1.01
CA THR A 251 -0.19 20.14 -0.92
C THR A 251 -0.21 20.76 0.46
N PHE A 252 0.96 20.76 1.09
CA PHE A 252 1.17 21.27 2.44
C PHE A 252 2.06 22.51 2.38
N ASP A 253 1.65 23.60 3.00
CA ASP A 253 2.48 24.80 3.18
C ASP A 253 3.40 24.59 4.39
N LEU A 254 4.70 24.43 4.15
CA LEU A 254 5.67 24.21 5.23
C LEU A 254 6.04 25.50 5.97
N ALA A 255 5.78 26.67 5.37
CA ALA A 255 5.96 27.96 6.02
C ALA A 255 4.83 28.23 7.02
N ASP A 256 3.58 27.87 6.67
CA ASP A 256 2.41 27.96 7.54
C ASP A 256 2.07 26.62 8.22
N SER A 257 2.96 26.15 9.10
CA SER A 257 2.68 25.05 10.04
C SER A 257 2.14 23.75 9.41
N GLY A 258 2.59 23.42 8.18
CA GLY A 258 2.19 22.22 7.48
C GLY A 258 0.74 22.25 6.96
N LYS A 259 0.15 23.45 6.80
CA LYS A 259 -1.25 23.64 6.44
C LYS A 259 -1.59 22.99 5.10
N VAL A 260 -2.74 22.31 5.04
CA VAL A 260 -3.24 21.79 3.77
C VAL A 260 -3.83 22.94 2.96
N ILE A 261 -3.28 23.17 1.77
CA ILE A 261 -3.76 24.22 0.86
C ILE A 261 -4.45 23.65 -0.40
N PHE A 262 -4.26 22.35 -0.66
CA PHE A 262 -4.90 21.65 -1.77
C PHE A 262 -4.95 20.14 -1.53
N GLY A 263 -5.88 19.46 -2.21
CA GLY A 263 -6.00 18.00 -2.25
C GLY A 263 -6.74 17.39 -1.04
N PRO A 264 -6.82 16.05 -0.96
CA PRO A 264 -7.72 15.34 -0.06
C PRO A 264 -7.21 15.15 1.39
N ALA A 265 -6.07 15.77 1.76
CA ALA A 265 -5.57 15.62 3.12
C ALA A 265 -6.45 16.43 4.07
N GLY A 266 -7.03 15.78 5.09
CA GLY A 266 -7.96 16.46 6.00
C GLY A 266 -7.30 17.26 7.13
N ARG A 267 -5.96 17.23 7.24
CA ARG A 267 -5.23 17.86 8.36
C ARG A 267 -3.81 18.23 8.00
N HIS A 268 -3.27 19.18 8.77
CA HIS A 268 -1.91 19.66 8.67
C HIS A 268 -0.88 18.53 8.82
N LEU A 269 0.27 18.72 8.16
CA LEU A 269 1.40 17.83 8.27
C LEU A 269 2.07 17.99 9.66
N PRO A 270 2.29 16.90 10.42
CA PRO A 270 2.93 16.99 11.73
C PRO A 270 4.33 17.58 11.64
N GLN A 271 4.60 18.58 12.48
CA GLN A 271 5.92 19.19 12.62
C GLN A 271 6.68 18.52 13.78
N LEU A 272 7.96 18.21 13.56
CA LEU A 272 8.84 17.71 14.61
C LEU A 272 9.60 18.91 15.22
N PRO A 273 9.52 19.14 16.55
CA PRO A 273 10.29 20.21 17.18
C PRO A 273 11.78 19.86 17.15
N ILE A 274 12.59 20.72 16.52
CA ILE A 274 14.04 20.52 16.41
C ILE A 274 14.83 21.60 17.15
N ALA A 275 16.05 21.26 17.56
CA ALA A 275 17.02 22.14 18.17
C ALA A 275 18.43 21.80 17.65
N VAL A 276 19.44 22.50 18.14
CA VAL A 276 20.85 22.25 17.82
C VAL A 276 21.57 21.77 19.07
N ASP A 277 22.35 20.70 18.96
CA ASP A 277 23.21 20.21 20.04
C ASP A 277 24.49 21.06 20.20
N SER A 278 25.33 20.73 21.18
CA SER A 278 26.58 21.46 21.43
C SER A 278 27.60 21.38 20.29
N GLU A 279 27.45 20.42 19.37
CA GLU A 279 28.34 20.21 18.24
C GLU A 279 27.80 20.82 16.93
N GLY A 280 26.59 21.38 16.95
CA GLY A 280 25.95 22.00 15.79
C GLY A 280 25.01 21.08 15.00
N TYR A 281 24.75 19.86 15.48
CA TYR A 281 23.84 18.92 14.81
C TYR A 281 22.39 19.18 15.16
N LEU A 282 21.51 18.96 14.19
CA LEU A 282 20.07 18.99 14.40
C LEU A 282 19.64 17.80 15.25
N VAL A 283 18.88 18.08 16.31
CA VAL A 283 18.32 17.10 17.24
C VAL A 283 16.85 17.34 17.49
N ALA A 284 16.08 16.29 17.77
CA ALA A 284 14.68 16.41 18.18
C ALA A 284 14.58 16.92 19.63
N GLN A 285 13.62 17.80 19.90
CA GLN A 285 13.30 18.24 21.28
C GLN A 285 12.40 17.24 22.01
N SER A 286 11.60 16.48 21.26
CA SER A 286 10.67 15.45 21.72
C SER A 286 10.23 14.57 20.54
N ASP A 287 9.36 13.59 20.78
CA ASP A 287 8.52 13.00 19.73
C ASP A 287 7.57 14.06 19.13
N PHE A 288 6.87 13.71 18.06
CA PHE A 288 5.74 14.47 17.55
C PHE A 288 4.67 14.66 18.64
N THR A 289 4.04 15.83 18.67
CA THR A 289 2.94 16.11 19.60
C THR A 289 1.58 15.62 19.09
N GLU A 290 1.54 15.10 17.88
CA GLU A 290 0.36 14.52 17.25
C GLU A 290 0.74 13.28 16.42
N PRO A 291 -0.17 12.32 16.24
CA PRO A 291 0.13 11.11 15.47
C PRO A 291 0.53 11.41 14.02
N VAL A 292 1.49 10.65 13.52
CA VAL A 292 1.98 10.76 12.14
C VAL A 292 1.15 9.90 11.18
N GLY A 293 1.03 10.36 9.93
CA GLY A 293 0.40 9.61 8.84
C GLY A 293 -1.13 9.69 8.80
N PRO A 294 -1.82 8.71 8.20
CA PRO A 294 -3.27 8.72 8.06
C PRO A 294 -4.01 8.82 9.38
N SER A 295 -5.22 9.40 9.35
CA SER A 295 -6.09 9.40 10.53
C SER A 295 -6.61 7.98 10.84
N PHE A 296 -6.95 7.76 12.11
CA PHE A 296 -7.55 6.53 12.62
C PHE A 296 -8.60 6.86 13.69
N TRP A 297 -9.43 5.87 14.04
CA TRP A 297 -10.66 6.09 14.80
C TRP A 297 -10.41 6.57 16.24
N GLU A 298 -9.36 6.07 16.88
CA GLU A 298 -8.98 6.38 18.27
C GLU A 298 -8.16 7.67 18.42
N ARG A 299 -7.82 8.36 17.30
CA ARG A 299 -7.03 9.59 17.36
C ARG A 299 -7.82 10.68 18.09
N ASP A 300 -7.28 11.19 19.19
CA ASP A 300 -7.83 12.36 19.88
C ASP A 300 -7.79 13.55 18.92
N THR A 301 -8.97 13.98 18.44
CA THR A 301 -9.10 15.07 17.48
C THR A 301 -8.89 16.44 18.10
N LYS A 302 -8.42 16.53 19.35
CA LYS A 302 -8.18 17.79 20.08
C LYS A 302 -7.83 18.91 19.12
N ASP A 303 -8.84 19.76 18.94
CA ASP A 303 -8.84 20.98 18.17
C ASP A 303 -7.49 21.68 18.35
N ILE A 304 -6.62 21.62 17.34
CA ILE A 304 -5.43 22.45 17.27
C ILE A 304 -5.81 23.90 16.89
N GLY A 305 -7.03 24.35 17.24
CA GLY A 305 -7.63 25.61 16.83
C GLY A 305 -7.92 25.66 15.33
N GLU A 306 -8.11 26.87 14.79
CA GLU A 306 -8.31 27.17 13.34
C GLU A 306 -7.20 26.63 12.39
N GLN A 307 -6.25 25.84 12.91
CA GLN A 307 -5.14 25.18 12.21
C GLN A 307 -5.35 23.65 12.09
N GLY A 308 -6.54 23.13 12.40
CA GLY A 308 -6.80 21.68 12.49
C GLY A 308 -7.80 21.10 11.49
N GLU A 309 -8.68 21.93 10.95
CA GLU A 309 -9.66 21.50 9.95
C GLU A 309 -9.27 22.12 8.61
N GLY A 310 -8.70 21.28 7.74
CA GLY A 310 -8.76 21.56 6.31
C GLY A 310 -10.23 21.53 5.91
N SER A 311 -10.74 22.63 5.35
CA SER A 311 -12.10 22.76 4.83
C SER A 311 -12.51 21.61 3.92
#